data_AF-A0A6A7G3Z8-F1
#
_entry.id   AF-A0A6A7G3Z8-F1
#
_cell.length_a   1.000
_cell.length_b   1.000
_cell.length_c   1.000
_cell.angle_alpha   90.00
_cell.angle_beta   90.00
_cell.angle_gamma   90.00
#
_symmetry.space_group_name_H-M   'P 1'
#
loop_
_entity.id
_entity.type
_entity.pdbx_description
1 polymer ?
#
loop_
_entity_poly.entity_id
_entity_poly.type
_entity_poly.pdbx_seq_one_letter_code
_entity_poly.pdbx_strand_id
1 'polypeptide(L)'
;MESWSRLPDHIVEVIFSYLDIRDLRNSSLVCKCWHRYLSDENNDVWRMHCLRTLSEEALRSDLLSSVPSYMAKVRAFYHAWNPNDSSRNVYIKPNGFTLHRNPVAQSTDGSRGKVGFIRGRHAWEVVWEGPLGTVAVIGIATDDSSMQSPGYVALLGSDDTSWGWNLVDNHLLHNGDSQGNYPL
;
A
#
# COMPACT_ATOMS: atom_id res chain seq x y z
N MET A 1 -23.77 -21.71 32.06
CA MET A 1 -23.16 -20.53 31.43
C MET A 1 -22.84 -20.90 30.00
N GLU A 2 -23.51 -20.31 29.02
CA GLU A 2 -23.08 -20.43 27.63
C GLU A 2 -21.69 -19.81 27.50
N SER A 3 -20.79 -20.52 26.82
CA SER A 3 -19.45 -20.01 26.58
C SER A 3 -19.54 -18.96 25.48
N TRP A 4 -19.01 -17.76 25.72
CA TRP A 4 -18.83 -16.70 24.72
C TRP A 4 -18.16 -17.17 23.42
N SER A 5 -17.41 -18.29 23.47
CA SER A 5 -16.81 -18.94 22.31
C SER A 5 -17.79 -19.67 21.38
N ARG A 6 -19.07 -19.78 21.76
CA ARG A 6 -20.13 -20.49 21.02
C ARG A 6 -21.29 -19.58 20.62
N LEU A 7 -21.09 -18.26 20.66
CA LEU A 7 -22.09 -17.33 20.16
C LEU A 7 -22.39 -17.62 18.68
N PRO A 8 -23.67 -17.50 18.25
CA PRO A 8 -24.02 -17.57 16.84
C PRO A 8 -23.29 -16.52 15.99
N ASP A 9 -22.97 -16.85 14.75
CA ASP A 9 -22.18 -15.99 13.85
C ASP A 9 -22.78 -14.59 13.67
N HIS A 10 -24.11 -14.47 13.59
CA HIS A 10 -24.78 -13.16 13.46
C HIS A 10 -24.58 -12.25 14.69
N ILE A 11 -24.40 -12.80 15.89
CA ILE A 11 -24.10 -12.01 17.09
C ILE A 11 -22.63 -11.59 17.07
N VAL A 12 -21.75 -12.53 16.71
CA VAL A 12 -20.31 -12.28 16.57
C VAL A 12 -20.05 -11.18 15.53
N GLU A 13 -20.74 -11.24 14.40
CA GLU A 13 -20.71 -10.23 13.34
C GLU A 13 -21.04 -8.84 13.87
N VAL A 14 -22.17 -8.69 14.58
CA VAL A 14 -22.59 -7.40 15.14
C VAL A 14 -21.53 -6.87 16.08
N ILE A 15 -21.03 -7.68 17.02
CA ILE A 15 -19.99 -7.26 17.98
C ILE A 15 -18.72 -6.83 17.24
N PHE A 16 -18.22 -7.67 16.34
CA PHE A 16 -16.96 -7.43 15.64
C PHE A 16 -17.04 -6.28 14.64
N SER A 17 -18.23 -5.96 14.10
CA SER A 17 -18.43 -4.80 13.21
C SER A 17 -18.17 -3.43 13.87
N TYR A 18 -18.09 -3.38 15.20
CA TYR A 18 -17.75 -2.19 15.98
C TYR A 18 -16.28 -2.14 16.42
N LEU A 19 -15.52 -3.21 16.23
CA LEU A 19 -14.11 -3.26 16.60
C LEU A 19 -13.24 -2.65 15.50
N ASP A 20 -12.11 -2.07 15.88
CA ASP A 20 -11.09 -1.68 14.90
C ASP A 20 -10.27 -2.92 14.46
N ILE A 21 -9.41 -2.75 13.44
CA ILE A 21 -8.61 -3.84 12.90
C ILE A 21 -7.66 -4.44 13.96
N ARG A 22 -7.16 -3.62 14.89
CA ARG A 22 -6.25 -4.09 15.94
C ARG A 22 -7.01 -5.00 16.92
N ASP A 23 -8.22 -4.61 17.29
CA ASP A 23 -9.07 -5.38 18.19
C ASP A 23 -9.65 -6.63 17.53
N LEU A 24 -9.94 -6.59 16.22
CA LEU A 24 -10.26 -7.79 15.45
C LEU A 24 -9.09 -8.79 15.46
N ARG A 25 -7.86 -8.31 15.23
CA ARG A 25 -6.67 -9.17 15.32
C ARG A 25 -6.55 -9.79 16.70
N ASN A 26 -6.69 -9.00 17.78
CA ASN A 26 -6.62 -9.53 19.14
C ASN A 26 -7.73 -10.56 19.41
N SER A 27 -8.96 -10.27 18.97
CA SER A 27 -10.11 -11.17 19.09
C SER A 27 -9.87 -12.51 18.39
N SER A 28 -9.22 -12.50 17.23
CA SER A 28 -8.86 -13.73 16.50
C SER A 28 -7.92 -14.67 17.27
N LEU A 29 -7.23 -14.17 18.30
CA LEU A 29 -6.30 -14.95 19.13
C LEU A 29 -6.97 -15.55 20.38
N VAL A 30 -8.20 -15.15 20.70
CA VAL A 30 -8.87 -15.54 21.95
C VAL A 30 -9.35 -16.98 21.92
N CYS A 31 -9.98 -17.42 20.82
CA CYS A 31 -10.47 -18.80 20.69
C CYS A 31 -10.54 -19.27 19.23
N LYS A 32 -10.58 -20.59 19.04
CA LYS A 32 -10.63 -21.22 17.70
C LYS A 32 -11.87 -20.83 16.88
N CYS A 33 -13.01 -20.60 17.54
CA CYS A 33 -14.24 -20.22 16.84
C CYS A 33 -14.12 -18.81 16.24
N TRP A 34 -13.68 -17.83 17.03
CA TRP A 34 -13.47 -16.46 16.56
C TRP A 34 -12.33 -16.38 15.55
N HIS A 35 -11.26 -17.14 15.76
CA HIS A 35 -10.19 -17.29 14.79
C HIS A 35 -10.75 -17.76 13.44
N ARG A 36 -11.56 -18.82 13.43
CA ARG A 36 -12.16 -19.36 12.20
C ARG A 36 -13.06 -18.33 11.52
N TYR A 37 -13.95 -17.68 12.28
CA TYR A 37 -14.85 -16.67 11.75
C TYR A 37 -14.09 -15.49 11.13
N LEU A 38 -13.10 -14.94 11.84
CA LEU A 38 -12.30 -13.80 11.38
C LEU A 38 -11.28 -14.16 10.29
N SER A 39 -10.94 -15.45 10.13
CA SER A 39 -10.07 -15.94 9.06
C SER A 39 -10.79 -16.07 7.72
N ASP A 40 -12.13 -16.07 7.71
CA ASP A 40 -12.88 -15.89 6.48
C ASP A 40 -12.77 -14.43 6.04
N GLU A 41 -11.87 -14.19 5.08
CA GLU A 41 -11.55 -12.85 4.56
C GLU A 41 -12.73 -12.13 3.87
N ASN A 42 -13.83 -12.84 3.62
CA ASN A 42 -15.03 -12.32 2.95
C ASN A 42 -16.28 -12.25 3.82
N ASN A 43 -16.16 -12.49 5.13
CA ASN A 43 -17.27 -12.30 6.05
C ASN A 43 -17.78 -10.83 6.07
N ASP A 44 -18.95 -10.62 6.66
CA ASP A 44 -19.59 -9.30 6.70
C ASP A 44 -18.80 -8.27 7.55
N VAL A 45 -18.01 -8.71 8.53
CA VAL A 45 -17.11 -7.81 9.27
C VAL A 45 -16.09 -7.18 8.32
N TRP A 46 -15.38 -7.98 7.53
CA TRP A 46 -14.41 -7.49 6.56
C TRP A 46 -15.07 -6.69 5.45
N ARG A 47 -16.26 -7.10 4.99
CA ARG A 47 -17.05 -6.33 4.03
C ARG A 47 -17.36 -4.94 4.56
N MET A 48 -17.82 -4.83 5.81
CA MET A 48 -18.13 -3.54 6.44
C MET A 48 -16.88 -2.67 6.60
N HIS A 49 -15.75 -3.24 7.03
CA HIS A 49 -14.48 -2.51 7.07
C HIS A 49 -14.04 -2.04 5.68
N CYS A 50 -14.19 -2.88 4.65
CA CYS A 50 -13.85 -2.54 3.29
C CYS A 50 -14.67 -1.35 2.78
N LEU A 51 -15.99 -1.39 2.96
CA LEU A 51 -16.91 -0.32 2.53
C LEU A 51 -16.71 0.99 3.29
N ARG A 52 -16.29 0.93 4.57
CA ARG A 52 -16.00 2.12 5.38
C ARG A 52 -14.63 2.74 5.10
N THR A 53 -13.68 1.93 4.62
CA THR A 53 -12.28 2.34 4.48
C THR A 53 -11.95 2.78 3.06
N LEU A 54 -12.48 2.08 2.05
CA LEU A 54 -12.18 2.35 0.64
C LEU A 54 -13.23 3.28 0.02
N SER A 55 -12.81 4.10 -0.95
CA SER A 55 -13.73 4.90 -1.73
C SER A 55 -14.58 4.04 -2.68
N GLU A 56 -15.78 4.51 -3.04
CA GLU A 56 -16.60 3.83 -4.05
C GLU A 56 -15.87 3.69 -5.40
N GLU A 57 -15.07 4.68 -5.78
CA GLU A 57 -14.25 4.66 -7.00
C GLU A 57 -13.27 3.48 -6.97
N ALA A 58 -12.51 3.32 -5.87
CA ALA A 58 -11.55 2.23 -5.74
C ALA A 58 -12.24 0.86 -5.84
N LEU A 59 -13.43 0.71 -5.24
CA LEU A 59 -14.18 -0.54 -5.23
C LEU A 59 -14.83 -0.90 -6.58
N ARG A 60 -15.17 0.10 -7.40
CA ARG A 60 -15.80 -0.10 -8.72
C ARG A 60 -14.77 -0.19 -9.86
N SER A 61 -13.54 0.23 -9.62
CA SER A 61 -12.44 0.19 -10.60
C SER A 61 -11.69 -1.15 -10.60
N ASP A 62 -10.81 -1.32 -11.60
CA ASP A 62 -9.93 -2.49 -11.71
C ASP A 62 -8.67 -2.41 -10.83
N LEU A 63 -8.47 -1.32 -10.07
CA LEU A 63 -7.28 -1.07 -9.22
C LEU A 63 -6.98 -2.20 -8.23
N LEU A 64 -8.02 -2.91 -7.78
CA LEU A 64 -7.94 -3.95 -6.77
C LEU A 64 -8.39 -5.31 -7.33
N SER A 65 -8.35 -5.48 -8.64
CA SER A 65 -8.73 -6.72 -9.32
C SER A 65 -7.84 -7.91 -8.93
N SER A 66 -6.57 -7.67 -8.59
CA SER A 66 -5.61 -8.67 -8.14
C SER A 66 -5.78 -9.10 -6.67
N VAL A 67 -6.61 -8.38 -5.88
CA VAL A 67 -6.89 -8.69 -4.46
C VAL A 67 -8.38 -9.03 -4.25
N PRO A 68 -8.75 -10.32 -4.25
CA PRO A 68 -10.16 -10.71 -4.39
C PRO A 68 -11.00 -10.53 -3.13
N SER A 69 -10.40 -10.55 -1.93
CA SER A 69 -11.14 -10.54 -0.67
C SER A 69 -11.31 -9.16 -0.05
N TYR A 70 -12.36 -8.97 0.75
CA TYR A 70 -12.57 -7.72 1.49
C TYR A 70 -11.42 -7.42 2.46
N MET A 71 -10.92 -8.43 3.18
CA MET A 71 -9.74 -8.26 4.04
C MET A 71 -8.50 -7.85 3.24
N ALA A 72 -8.25 -8.46 2.07
CA ALA A 72 -7.11 -8.12 1.23
C ALA A 72 -7.20 -6.70 0.67
N LYS A 73 -8.40 -6.23 0.29
CA LYS A 73 -8.63 -4.84 -0.14
C LYS A 73 -8.38 -3.82 0.97
N VAL A 74 -8.88 -4.11 2.18
CA VAL A 74 -8.57 -3.29 3.36
C VAL A 74 -7.06 -3.27 3.59
N ARG A 75 -6.39 -4.44 3.59
CA ARG A 75 -4.94 -4.54 3.74
C ARG A 75 -4.21 -3.70 2.69
N ALA A 76 -4.57 -3.82 1.41
CA ALA A 76 -3.98 -3.05 0.33
C ALA A 76 -4.06 -1.54 0.60
N PHE A 77 -5.21 -1.04 1.07
CA PHE A 77 -5.38 0.37 1.41
C PHE A 77 -4.44 0.84 2.54
N TYR A 78 -4.19 -0.01 3.55
CA TYR A 78 -3.23 0.30 4.62
C TYR A 78 -1.77 0.29 4.15
N HIS A 79 -1.47 -0.35 3.02
CA HIS A 79 -0.14 -0.34 2.39
C HIS A 79 -0.03 0.65 1.21
N ALA A 80 -1.10 1.36 0.86
CA ALA A 80 -1.10 2.34 -0.22
C ALA A 80 -0.25 3.58 0.11
N TRP A 81 -0.21 4.55 -0.80
CA TRP A 81 0.58 5.78 -0.67
C TRP A 81 0.22 6.59 0.58
N ASN A 82 1.22 7.22 1.18
CA ASN A 82 1.05 8.11 2.32
C ASN A 82 0.98 9.57 1.86
N PRO A 83 -0.19 10.24 1.97
CA PRO A 83 -0.32 11.64 1.58
C PRO A 83 0.56 12.58 2.40
N ASN A 84 0.94 12.19 3.62
CA ASN A 84 1.79 12.99 4.51
C ASN A 84 3.29 12.74 4.28
N ASP A 85 3.64 11.80 3.40
CA ASP A 85 5.03 11.44 3.09
C ASP A 85 5.22 11.38 1.58
N SER A 86 5.06 12.56 0.97
CA SER A 86 5.12 12.81 -0.47
C SER A 86 5.76 14.16 -0.73
N SER A 87 6.40 14.33 -1.89
CA SER A 87 6.81 15.65 -2.37
C SER A 87 5.62 16.62 -2.38
N ARG A 88 5.89 17.89 -2.15
CA ARG A 88 4.90 18.99 -2.28
C ARG A 88 4.26 19.09 -3.66
N ASN A 89 4.88 18.53 -4.71
CA ASN A 89 4.34 18.53 -6.06
C ASN A 89 3.50 17.28 -6.37
N VAL A 90 3.34 16.39 -5.39
CA VAL A 90 2.58 15.15 -5.51
C VAL A 90 1.36 15.23 -4.60
N TYR A 91 0.24 14.72 -5.08
CA TYR A 91 -0.92 14.44 -4.24
C TYR A 91 -1.45 13.04 -4.52
N ILE A 92 -2.06 12.42 -3.51
CA ILE A 92 -2.71 11.12 -3.64
C ILE A 92 -4.18 11.36 -3.98
N LYS A 93 -4.67 10.72 -5.05
CA LYS A 93 -6.08 10.83 -5.46
C LYS A 93 -7.01 10.31 -4.36
N PRO A 94 -8.31 10.69 -4.35
CA PRO A 94 -9.27 10.22 -3.35
C PRO A 94 -9.41 8.70 -3.23
N ASN A 95 -9.08 7.94 -4.28
CA ASN A 95 -9.04 6.47 -4.24
C ASN A 95 -7.94 5.91 -3.31
N GLY A 96 -6.93 6.71 -2.96
CA GLY A 96 -5.83 6.34 -2.06
C GLY A 96 -4.71 5.51 -2.70
N PHE A 97 -4.92 4.97 -3.90
CA PHE A 97 -3.98 4.08 -4.61
C PHE A 97 -3.23 4.78 -5.73
N THR A 98 -3.74 5.90 -6.23
CA THR A 98 -3.12 6.63 -7.34
C THR A 98 -2.37 7.85 -6.84
N LEU A 99 -1.08 7.88 -7.13
CA LEU A 99 -0.23 9.06 -7.02
C LEU A 99 -0.42 9.93 -8.25
N HIS A 100 -0.63 11.24 -8.07
CA HIS A 100 -0.60 12.21 -9.16
C HIS A 100 0.47 13.26 -8.92
N ARG A 101 1.33 13.48 -9.92
CA ARG A 101 2.37 14.51 -9.91
C ARG A 101 1.91 15.73 -10.71
N ASN A 102 1.97 16.90 -10.09
CA ASN A 102 1.68 18.18 -10.76
C ASN A 102 2.75 18.49 -11.82
N PRO A 103 2.40 19.20 -12.92
CA PRO A 103 3.32 19.50 -14.02
C PRO A 103 4.31 20.62 -13.64
N VAL A 104 5.29 20.29 -12.80
CA VAL A 104 6.36 21.19 -12.36
C VAL A 104 7.64 20.88 -13.14
N ALA A 105 8.19 21.87 -13.82
CA ALA A 105 9.44 21.73 -14.57
C ALA A 105 10.66 21.63 -13.62
N GLN A 106 11.72 20.96 -14.08
CA GLN A 106 13.01 20.87 -13.36
C GLN A 106 12.86 20.38 -11.91
N SER A 107 12.03 19.36 -11.70
CA SER A 107 11.80 18.74 -10.40
C SER A 107 11.61 17.24 -10.55
N THR A 108 12.28 16.45 -9.71
CA THR A 108 11.96 15.05 -9.46
C THR A 108 11.23 14.95 -8.12
N ASP A 109 10.16 14.18 -8.08
CA ASP A 109 9.24 14.11 -6.97
C ASP A 109 8.91 12.66 -6.64
N GLY A 110 9.01 12.29 -5.36
CA GLY A 110 8.74 10.96 -4.84
C GLY A 110 7.58 10.94 -3.85
N SER A 111 7.20 9.72 -3.46
CA SER A 111 6.22 9.42 -2.42
C SER A 111 6.52 8.03 -1.85
N ARG A 112 6.19 7.82 -0.57
CA ARG A 112 6.32 6.53 0.11
C ARG A 112 4.96 5.95 0.47
N GLY A 113 4.93 4.63 0.64
CA GLY A 113 3.78 3.93 1.22
C GLY A 113 3.60 4.25 2.70
N LYS A 114 2.41 3.98 3.24
CA LYS A 114 2.07 4.20 4.67
C LYS A 114 2.85 3.32 5.64
N VAL A 115 3.37 2.18 5.18
CA VAL A 115 3.96 1.14 6.04
C VAL A 115 5.38 0.81 5.56
N GLY A 116 6.35 1.01 6.45
CA GLY A 116 7.70 0.49 6.29
C GLY A 116 7.81 -0.99 6.67
N PHE A 117 8.60 -1.76 5.93
CA PHE A 117 8.79 -3.18 6.15
C PHE A 117 10.12 -3.47 6.87
N ILE A 118 10.08 -4.27 7.94
CA ILE A 118 11.29 -4.65 8.71
C ILE A 118 11.63 -6.13 8.52
N ARG A 119 10.63 -6.97 8.23
CA ARG A 119 10.77 -8.43 8.12
C ARG A 119 9.66 -9.02 7.26
N GLY A 120 9.88 -10.24 6.78
CA GLY A 120 8.93 -10.98 5.95
C GLY A 120 9.18 -10.81 4.46
N ARG A 121 8.29 -11.38 3.65
CA ARG A 121 8.29 -11.26 2.19
C ARG A 121 7.07 -10.45 1.79
N HIS A 122 7.29 -9.41 0.99
CA HIS A 122 6.26 -8.47 0.57
C HIS A 122 6.33 -8.32 -0.94
N ALA A 123 5.17 -8.20 -1.57
CA ALA A 123 5.03 -7.93 -2.98
C ALA A 123 3.90 -6.92 -3.17
N TRP A 124 4.08 -6.01 -4.12
CA TRP A 124 3.09 -5.03 -4.53
C TRP A 124 3.15 -4.85 -6.03
N GLU A 125 2.05 -4.38 -6.60
CA GLU A 125 1.93 -4.07 -8.02
C GLU A 125 2.09 -2.56 -8.20
N VAL A 126 2.80 -2.16 -9.26
CA VAL A 126 2.90 -0.76 -9.67
C VAL A 126 2.37 -0.66 -11.10
N VAL A 127 1.33 0.14 -11.27
CA VAL A 127 0.78 0.50 -12.58
C VAL A 127 1.19 1.93 -12.88
N TRP A 128 1.90 2.12 -13.99
CA TRP A 128 2.31 3.44 -14.46
C TRP A 128 1.44 3.88 -15.63
N GLU A 129 0.59 4.87 -15.42
CA GLU A 129 -0.28 5.41 -16.47
C GLU A 129 0.40 6.58 -17.19
N GLY A 130 0.45 6.51 -18.53
CA GLY A 130 1.05 7.54 -19.37
C GLY A 130 2.55 7.32 -19.64
N PRO A 131 3.22 8.30 -20.29
CA PRO A 131 4.63 8.16 -20.63
C PRO A 131 5.51 8.21 -19.38
N LEU A 132 6.59 7.42 -19.36
CA LEU A 132 7.60 7.44 -18.30
C LEU A 132 8.33 8.79 -18.21
N GLY A 133 8.40 9.53 -19.32
CA GLY A 133 9.17 10.76 -19.41
C GLY A 133 10.67 10.48 -19.49
N THR A 134 11.49 11.39 -18.94
CA THR A 134 12.95 11.26 -18.97
C THR A 134 13.50 10.41 -17.82
N VAL A 135 12.80 10.37 -16.69
CA VAL A 135 13.19 9.60 -15.51
C VAL A 135 11.95 9.04 -14.83
N ALA A 136 11.90 7.72 -14.69
CA ALA A 136 10.84 7.00 -13.99
C ALA A 136 11.46 5.88 -13.17
N VAL A 137 11.46 6.03 -11.84
CA VAL A 137 12.14 5.08 -10.94
C VAL A 137 11.14 4.53 -9.95
N ILE A 138 11.11 3.21 -9.81
CA ILE A 138 10.36 2.50 -8.77
C ILE A 138 11.33 1.80 -7.83
N GLY A 139 10.98 1.60 -6.56
CA GLY A 139 11.92 0.96 -5.65
C GLY A 139 11.50 1.05 -4.19
N ILE A 140 12.50 1.01 -3.31
CA ILE A 140 12.36 1.07 -1.86
C ILE A 140 13.29 2.13 -1.30
N ALA A 141 12.91 2.69 -0.16
CA ALA A 141 13.68 3.71 0.53
C ALA A 141 13.48 3.59 2.04
N THR A 142 14.45 4.09 2.81
CA THR A 142 14.25 4.39 4.23
C THR A 142 13.38 5.64 4.39
N ASP A 143 12.97 5.93 5.62
CA ASP A 143 12.28 7.17 6.00
C ASP A 143 13.17 8.41 5.87
N ASP A 144 14.49 8.25 5.99
CA ASP A 144 15.48 9.33 5.82
C ASP A 144 15.68 9.81 4.37
N SER A 145 15.26 9.02 3.37
CA SER A 145 15.44 9.36 1.95
C SER A 145 14.67 10.63 1.54
N SER A 146 15.25 11.47 0.68
CA SER A 146 14.59 12.69 0.21
C SER A 146 13.37 12.37 -0.66
N MET A 147 12.30 13.14 -0.51
CA MET A 147 11.11 13.03 -1.37
C MET A 147 11.15 13.97 -2.59
N GLN A 148 12.14 14.84 -2.71
CA GLN A 148 12.22 15.81 -3.81
C GLN A 148 13.66 16.16 -4.17
N SER A 149 13.94 16.37 -5.46
CA SER A 149 15.21 16.91 -5.94
C SER A 149 14.98 17.91 -7.09
N PRO A 150 15.78 18.97 -7.19
CA PRO A 150 15.80 19.80 -8.41
C PRO A 150 16.31 19.01 -9.61
N GLY A 151 15.85 19.39 -10.80
CA GLY A 151 16.22 18.76 -12.07
C GLY A 151 15.43 17.49 -12.38
N TYR A 152 15.80 16.81 -13.46
CA TYR A 152 15.27 15.49 -13.85
C TYR A 152 16.31 14.43 -13.52
N VAL A 153 16.27 13.94 -12.28
CA VAL A 153 17.25 12.99 -11.75
C VAL A 153 16.56 11.73 -11.23
N ALA A 154 17.29 10.62 -11.21
CA ALA A 154 16.83 9.40 -10.56
C ALA A 154 16.96 9.54 -9.04
N LEU A 155 15.88 10.00 -8.40
CA LEU A 155 15.86 10.25 -6.95
C LEU A 155 16.10 8.96 -6.14
N LEU A 156 15.34 7.90 -6.43
CA LEU A 156 15.56 6.59 -5.82
C LEU A 156 16.85 5.98 -6.36
N GLY A 157 17.75 5.60 -5.43
CA GLY A 157 19.08 5.09 -5.73
C GLY A 157 20.16 6.17 -5.86
N SER A 158 19.83 7.46 -5.68
CA SER A 158 20.82 8.54 -5.72
C SER A 158 21.76 8.59 -4.50
N ASP A 159 21.37 7.95 -3.41
CA ASP A 159 22.08 7.88 -2.15
C ASP A 159 22.05 6.44 -1.58
N ASP A 160 22.60 6.26 -0.38
CA ASP A 160 22.65 4.99 0.35
C ASP A 160 21.34 4.65 1.07
N THR A 161 20.35 5.54 1.04
CA THR A 161 19.06 5.40 1.73
C THR A 161 17.96 4.77 0.87
N SER A 162 18.26 4.52 -0.40
CA SER A 162 17.27 4.01 -1.36
C SER A 162 17.86 3.07 -2.42
N TRP A 163 17.00 2.19 -2.94
CA TRP A 163 17.28 1.35 -4.10
C TRP A 163 16.20 1.59 -5.14
N GLY A 164 16.62 1.88 -6.37
CA GLY A 164 15.72 2.22 -7.47
C GLY A 164 15.92 1.31 -8.68
N TRP A 165 14.86 1.11 -9.44
CA TRP A 165 14.89 0.59 -10.80
C TRP A 165 14.35 1.66 -11.74
N ASN A 166 15.24 2.26 -12.52
CA ASN A 166 14.89 3.22 -13.55
C ASN A 166 14.33 2.49 -14.77
N LEU A 167 13.03 2.68 -14.99
CA LEU A 167 12.25 2.04 -16.05
C LEU A 167 12.55 2.59 -17.44
N VAL A 168 13.12 3.80 -17.54
CA VAL A 168 13.46 4.42 -18.83
C VAL A 168 14.67 3.73 -19.45
N ASP A 169 15.75 3.59 -18.67
CA ASP A 169 17.03 3.05 -19.13
C ASP A 169 17.25 1.59 -18.71
N ASN A 170 16.29 1.01 -18.00
CA ASN A 170 16.36 -0.33 -17.42
C ASN A 170 17.57 -0.55 -16.49
N HIS A 171 17.90 0.43 -15.64
CA HIS A 171 19.03 0.36 -14.71
C HIS A 171 18.58 0.22 -13.26
N LEU A 172 19.22 -0.69 -12.53
CA LEU A 172 19.18 -0.73 -11.07
C LEU A 172 20.13 0.32 -10.51
N LEU A 173 19.71 1.04 -9.48
CA LEU A 173 20.41 2.21 -8.93
C LEU A 173 20.52 2.10 -7.41
N HIS A 174 21.71 2.42 -6.88
CA HIS A 174 21.98 2.57 -5.46
C HIS A 174 23.27 3.36 -5.24
N ASN A 175 23.31 4.24 -4.24
CA ASN A 175 24.47 5.05 -3.90
C ASN A 175 25.00 5.91 -5.07
N GLY A 176 24.11 6.34 -5.96
CA GLY A 176 24.43 7.13 -7.16
C GLY A 176 24.94 6.31 -8.35
N ASP A 177 25.17 5.01 -8.18
CA ASP A 177 25.78 4.14 -9.19
C ASP A 177 24.77 3.16 -9.81
N SER A 178 25.01 2.82 -11.08
CA SER A 178 24.29 1.73 -11.76
C SER A 178 24.78 0.37 -11.29
N GLN A 179 23.85 -0.47 -10.85
CA GLN A 179 24.10 -1.82 -10.32
C GLN A 179 23.84 -2.92 -11.38
N GLY A 180 23.57 -2.52 -12.63
CA GLY A 180 23.23 -3.42 -13.74
C GLY A 180 21.77 -3.30 -14.16
N ASN A 181 21.27 -4.30 -14.87
CA ASN A 181 19.93 -4.32 -15.47
C ASN A 181 19.10 -5.48 -14.92
N TYR A 182 17.80 -5.26 -14.76
CA TYR A 182 16.84 -6.30 -14.39
C TYR A 182 15.45 -5.94 -14.90
N PRO A 183 14.68 -6.88 -15.46
CA PRO A 183 15.07 -8.26 -15.79
C PRO A 183 16.14 -8.29 -16.89
N LEU A 184 16.91 -9.39 -16.93
CA LEU A 184 17.93 -9.66 -17.96
C LEU A 184 17.30 -9.96 -19.32
#